data_AF-A0A358T2P7-F1
#
_entry.id   AF-A0A358T2P7-F1
#
_cell.length_a   1.000
_cell.length_b   1.000
_cell.length_c   1.000
_cell.angle_alpha   90.00
_cell.angle_beta   90.00
_cell.angle_gamma   90.00
#
_symmetry.space_group_name_H-M   'P 1'
#
loop_
_entity.id
_entity.type
_entity.pdbx_description
1 polymer ?
#
loop_
_entity_poly.entity_id
_entity_poly.type
_entity_poly.pdbx_seq_one_letter_code
_entity_poly.pdbx_strand_id
1 'polypeptide(L)'
;MDCHFCIHFFNKRGLGFGRHEWEGIIMRYESFLKRAQGLGSAKSGVYHWLLQRITAFALIPLGLWFVGFFLLLLSAPYPEAIHFFSSPWTVTLAISFIIVLFYHASLSMQVIWEDYVPHELTRWCLVMGTHLLSFFLAILSILSILKIYLT
;
A
#
# COMPACT_ATOMS: atom_id res chain seq x y z
N MET A 1 -4.07 17.94 39.79
CA MET A 1 -3.80 17.03 40.93
C MET A 1 -2.34 16.64 40.84
N ASP A 2 -1.50 17.26 41.65
CA ASP A 2 -0.05 17.07 41.59
C ASP A 2 0.34 15.62 41.89
N CYS A 3 1.24 15.05 41.08
CA CYS A 3 1.76 13.68 41.24
C CYS A 3 2.30 13.40 42.66
N HIS A 4 2.72 14.44 43.38
CA HIS A 4 3.19 14.34 44.77
C HIS A 4 2.11 13.90 45.76
N PHE A 5 0.84 14.28 45.56
CA PHE A 5 -0.24 13.93 46.48
C PHE A 5 -0.65 12.45 46.36
N CYS A 6 -0.64 11.91 45.14
CA CYS A 6 -1.08 10.54 44.87
C CYS A 6 -0.08 9.50 45.42
N ILE A 7 1.22 9.75 45.25
CA ILE A 7 2.29 8.87 45.78
C ILE A 7 2.18 8.74 47.30
N HIS A 8 1.92 9.86 47.99
CA HIS A 8 1.81 9.87 49.45
C HIS A 8 0.56 9.12 49.96
N PHE A 9 -0.54 9.14 49.19
CA PHE A 9 -1.78 8.42 49.51
C PHE A 9 -1.63 6.89 49.37
N PHE A 10 -0.94 6.42 48.33
CA PHE A 10 -0.69 4.98 48.12
C PHE A 10 0.33 4.41 49.10
N ASN A 11 1.38 5.18 49.43
CA ASN A 11 2.36 4.79 50.45
C ASN A 11 1.70 4.63 51.84
N LYS A 12 0.78 5.53 52.21
CA LYS A 12 0.00 5.40 53.46
C LYS A 12 -0.92 4.17 53.51
N ARG A 13 -1.22 3.52 52.38
CA ARG A 13 -2.01 2.28 52.30
C ARG A 13 -1.15 1.01 52.24
N GLY A 14 0.16 1.10 52.50
CA GLY A 14 1.09 -0.04 52.51
C GLY A 14 1.38 -0.62 51.11
N LEU A 15 0.95 0.06 50.05
CA LEU A 15 1.26 -0.29 48.68
C LEU A 15 2.56 0.42 48.32
N GLY A 16 3.69 -0.28 48.47
CA GLY A 16 5.04 0.22 48.22
C GLY A 16 5.34 0.43 46.74
N PHE A 17 4.61 1.34 46.10
CA PHE A 17 4.67 1.59 44.67
C PHE A 17 5.69 2.69 44.35
N GLY A 18 6.77 2.34 43.66
CA GLY A 18 7.86 3.25 43.32
C GLY A 18 7.47 4.24 42.21
N ARG A 19 8.12 5.41 42.16
CA ARG A 19 7.87 6.43 41.11
C ARG A 19 7.97 5.86 39.68
N HIS A 20 8.92 4.96 39.45
CA HIS A 20 9.10 4.30 38.16
C HIS A 20 7.95 3.33 37.79
N GLU A 21 7.30 2.71 38.77
CA GLU A 21 6.14 1.87 38.50
C GLU A 21 4.91 2.71 38.12
N TRP A 22 4.73 3.88 38.74
CA TRP A 22 3.68 4.84 38.34
C TRP A 22 3.88 5.37 36.92
N GLU A 23 5.11 5.72 36.57
CA GLU A 23 5.47 6.13 35.21
C GLU A 23 5.20 5.00 34.20
N GLY A 24 5.52 3.74 34.57
CA GLY A 24 5.21 2.56 33.77
C GLY A 24 3.72 2.34 33.53
N ILE A 25 2.88 2.53 34.56
CA ILE A 25 1.42 2.43 34.43
C ILE A 25 0.87 3.53 33.53
N ILE A 26 1.32 4.77 33.71
CA ILE A 26 0.87 5.92 32.91
C ILE A 26 1.26 5.73 31.44
N MET A 27 2.52 5.37 31.16
CA MET A 27 2.96 5.10 29.78
C MET A 27 2.17 3.96 29.12
N ARG A 28 1.87 2.90 29.88
CA ARG A 28 1.09 1.77 29.39
C ARG A 28 -0.36 2.17 29.12
N TYR A 29 -0.98 2.93 30.01
CA TYR A 29 -2.35 3.44 29.84
C TYR A 29 -2.46 4.38 28.62
N GLU A 30 -1.53 5.31 28.46
CA GLU A 30 -1.44 6.19 27.29
C GLU A 30 -1.30 5.40 25.98
N SER A 31 -0.50 4.33 25.97
CA SER A 31 -0.36 3.45 24.79
C SER A 31 -1.66 2.71 24.44
N PHE A 32 -2.42 2.26 25.45
CA PHE A 32 -3.73 1.62 25.26
C PHE A 32 -4.79 2.62 24.78
N LEU A 33 -4.81 3.84 25.33
CA LEU A 33 -5.71 4.89 24.88
C LEU A 33 -5.41 5.32 23.44
N LYS A 34 -4.14 5.54 23.08
CA LYS A 34 -3.74 5.84 21.69
C LYS A 34 -4.14 4.71 20.72
N ARG A 35 -4.11 3.46 21.16
CA ARG A 35 -4.55 2.29 20.38
C ARG A 35 -6.08 2.21 20.28
N ALA A 36 -6.83 2.48 21.35
CA ALA A 36 -8.29 2.48 21.39
C ALA A 36 -8.91 3.66 20.62
N GLN A 37 -8.28 4.83 20.66
CA GLN A 37 -8.66 6.02 19.88
C GLN A 37 -8.21 5.95 18.41
N GLY A 38 -7.52 4.87 18.02
CA GLY A 38 -6.96 4.71 16.67
C GLY A 38 -5.92 5.78 16.32
N LEU A 39 -5.27 6.41 17.29
CA LEU A 39 -4.22 7.43 17.09
C LEU A 39 -2.80 6.82 17.06
N GLY A 40 -2.68 5.49 17.13
CA GLY A 40 -1.40 4.79 16.96
C GLY A 40 -0.92 4.72 15.51
N SER A 41 0.39 4.52 15.33
CA SER A 41 1.09 4.29 14.05
C SER A 41 0.53 3.14 13.19
N ALA A 42 -0.45 2.38 13.70
CA ALA A 42 -1.14 1.31 12.99
C ALA A 42 -2.09 1.82 11.87
N LYS A 43 -2.48 3.11 11.86
CA LYS A 43 -3.40 3.63 10.84
C LYS A 43 -2.83 3.60 9.41
N SER A 44 -1.54 3.91 9.22
CA SER A 44 -0.92 3.90 7.88
C SER A 44 -0.79 2.48 7.33
N GLY A 45 -0.38 1.52 8.16
CA GLY A 45 -0.25 0.12 7.78
C GLY A 45 -1.59 -0.53 7.39
N VAL A 46 -2.68 -0.20 8.09
CA VAL A 46 -4.03 -0.73 7.75
C VAL A 46 -4.51 -0.21 6.40
N TYR A 47 -4.28 1.07 6.09
CA TYR A 47 -4.65 1.63 4.79
C TYR A 47 -3.85 0.99 3.65
N HIS A 48 -2.53 0.86 3.81
CA HIS A 48 -1.66 0.18 2.84
C HIS A 48 -2.08 -1.27 2.59
N TRP A 49 -2.33 -2.00 3.69
CA TRP A 49 -2.83 -3.36 3.66
C TRP A 49 -4.17 -3.45 2.93
N LEU A 50 -5.11 -2.55 3.22
CA LEU A 50 -6.44 -2.56 2.60
C LEU A 50 -6.35 -2.29 1.10
N LEU A 51 -5.56 -1.30 0.69
CA LEU A 51 -5.33 -0.99 -0.72
C LEU A 51 -4.74 -2.17 -1.48
N GLN A 52 -3.81 -2.94 -0.89
CA GLN A 52 -3.30 -4.16 -1.51
C GLN A 52 -4.41 -5.18 -1.80
N ARG A 53 -5.43 -5.33 -0.91
CA ARG A 53 -6.55 -6.27 -1.13
C ARG A 53 -7.50 -5.75 -2.20
N ILE A 54 -7.87 -4.46 -2.13
CA ILE A 54 -8.77 -3.84 -3.11
C ILE A 54 -8.17 -3.96 -4.52
N THR A 55 -6.89 -3.64 -4.66
CA THR A 55 -6.18 -3.72 -5.95
C THR A 55 -6.01 -5.16 -6.42
N ALA A 56 -5.72 -6.11 -5.53
CA ALA A 56 -5.70 -7.54 -5.87
C ALA A 56 -7.08 -8.02 -6.37
N PHE A 57 -8.17 -7.66 -5.69
CA PHE A 57 -9.52 -8.00 -6.12
C PHE A 57 -9.89 -7.39 -7.46
N ALA A 58 -9.42 -6.17 -7.77
CA ALA A 58 -9.60 -5.56 -9.09
C ALA A 58 -8.74 -6.27 -10.17
N LEU A 59 -7.53 -6.70 -9.83
CA LEU A 59 -6.64 -7.41 -10.75
C LEU A 59 -7.10 -8.82 -11.10
N ILE A 60 -7.87 -9.50 -10.26
CA ILE A 60 -8.38 -10.84 -10.58
C ILE A 60 -9.22 -10.83 -11.87
N PRO A 61 -10.35 -10.10 -11.98
CA PRO A 61 -11.14 -10.07 -13.20
C PRO A 61 -10.41 -9.40 -14.37
N LEU A 62 -9.69 -8.30 -14.12
CA LEU A 62 -8.94 -7.60 -15.17
C LEU A 62 -7.79 -8.47 -15.72
N GLY A 63 -7.11 -9.21 -14.86
CA GLY A 63 -6.03 -10.13 -15.22
C GLY A 63 -6.54 -11.34 -15.99
N LEU A 64 -7.68 -11.92 -15.58
CA LEU A 64 -8.31 -13.01 -16.35
C LEU A 64 -8.70 -12.55 -17.76
N TRP A 65 -9.31 -11.36 -17.87
CA TRP A 65 -9.61 -10.76 -19.16
C TRP A 65 -8.32 -10.50 -19.98
N PHE A 66 -7.29 -9.92 -19.37
CA PHE A 66 -6.02 -9.61 -20.03
C PHE A 66 -5.32 -10.88 -20.55
N VAL A 67 -5.29 -11.96 -19.77
CA VAL A 67 -4.70 -13.24 -20.21
C VAL A 67 -5.45 -13.79 -21.42
N GLY A 68 -6.79 -13.82 -21.38
CA GLY A 68 -7.59 -14.26 -22.53
C GLY A 68 -7.35 -13.38 -23.76
N PHE A 69 -7.34 -12.06 -23.58
CA PHE A 69 -7.04 -11.09 -24.63
C PHE A 69 -5.63 -11.27 -25.22
N PHE A 70 -4.63 -11.44 -24.37
CA PHE A 70 -3.24 -11.63 -24.76
C PHE A 70 -3.03 -12.93 -25.55
N LEU A 71 -3.69 -14.03 -25.15
CA LEU A 71 -3.65 -15.29 -25.88
C LEU A 71 -4.22 -15.17 -27.30
N LEU A 72 -5.30 -14.41 -27.47
CA LEU A 72 -5.84 -14.09 -28.80
C LEU A 72 -4.85 -13.27 -29.62
N LEU A 73 -4.22 -12.26 -28.99
CA LEU A 73 -3.25 -11.37 -29.63
C LEU A 73 -1.98 -12.11 -30.11
N LEU A 74 -1.52 -13.13 -29.37
CA LEU A 74 -0.36 -13.94 -29.75
C LEU A 74 -0.53 -14.68 -31.08
N SER A 75 -1.77 -15.01 -31.44
CA SER A 75 -2.10 -15.71 -32.69
C SER A 75 -2.56 -14.77 -33.81
N ALA A 76 -2.76 -13.48 -33.49
CA ALA A 76 -3.34 -12.51 -34.41
C ALA A 76 -2.26 -11.84 -35.29
N PRO A 77 -2.47 -11.69 -36.60
CA PRO A 77 -1.63 -10.85 -37.43
C PRO A 77 -1.77 -9.37 -37.03
N TYR A 78 -0.74 -8.57 -37.33
CA TYR A 78 -0.67 -7.14 -36.95
C TYR A 78 -1.95 -6.31 -37.23
N PRO A 79 -2.64 -6.47 -38.39
CA PRO A 79 -3.88 -5.73 -38.65
C PRO A 79 -5.02 -6.09 -37.68
N GLU A 80 -5.14 -7.36 -37.31
CA GLU A 80 -6.14 -7.81 -36.33
C GLU A 80 -5.81 -7.30 -34.93
N ALA A 81 -4.53 -7.25 -34.57
CA ALA A 81 -4.07 -6.67 -33.31
C ALA A 81 -4.52 -5.20 -33.19
N ILE A 82 -4.35 -4.39 -34.24
CA ILE A 82 -4.83 -2.99 -34.26
C ILE A 82 -6.35 -2.95 -34.11
N HIS A 83 -7.08 -3.79 -34.85
CA HIS A 83 -8.55 -3.80 -34.82
C HIS A 83 -9.09 -4.07 -33.41
N PHE A 84 -8.45 -4.95 -32.63
CA PHE A 84 -8.83 -5.19 -31.24
C PHE A 84 -8.71 -3.93 -30.36
N PHE A 85 -7.67 -3.13 -30.58
CA PHE A 85 -7.45 -1.87 -29.88
C PHE A 85 -8.29 -0.71 -30.41
N SER A 86 -9.03 -0.85 -31.52
CA SER A 86 -9.99 0.16 -31.99
C SER A 86 -11.25 0.24 -31.12
N SER A 87 -11.54 -0.80 -30.32
CA SER A 87 -12.68 -0.80 -29.40
C SER A 87 -12.41 0.05 -28.14
N PRO A 88 -13.26 1.04 -27.82
CA PRO A 88 -13.09 1.88 -26.64
C PRO A 88 -13.16 1.07 -25.32
N TRP A 89 -13.91 -0.04 -25.32
CA TRP A 89 -14.01 -0.94 -24.18
C TRP A 89 -12.70 -1.68 -23.92
N THR A 90 -12.07 -2.22 -24.97
CA THR A 90 -10.77 -2.90 -24.86
C THR A 90 -9.70 -1.95 -24.32
N VAL A 91 -9.64 -0.72 -24.87
CA VAL A 91 -8.68 0.29 -24.43
C VAL A 91 -8.91 0.70 -22.98
N THR A 92 -10.16 0.89 -22.58
CA THR A 92 -10.51 1.25 -21.19
C THR A 92 -10.11 0.14 -20.21
N LEU A 93 -10.38 -1.13 -20.56
CA LEU A 93 -9.98 -2.28 -19.74
C LEU A 93 -8.45 -2.43 -19.67
N ALA A 94 -7.75 -2.24 -20.79
CA ALA A 94 -6.29 -2.30 -20.83
C ALA A 94 -5.64 -1.19 -19.99
N ILE A 95 -6.11 0.05 -20.12
CA ILE A 95 -5.61 1.19 -19.31
C ILE A 95 -5.91 0.95 -17.82
N SER A 96 -7.12 0.50 -17.49
CA SER A 96 -7.51 0.18 -16.11
C SER A 96 -6.62 -0.92 -15.53
N PHE A 97 -6.36 -1.98 -16.29
CA PHE A 97 -5.44 -3.05 -15.91
C PHE A 97 -4.04 -2.52 -15.63
N ILE A 98 -3.47 -1.72 -16.53
CA ILE A 98 -2.13 -1.12 -16.35
C ILE A 98 -2.05 -0.27 -15.08
N ILE A 99 -3.03 0.61 -14.84
CA ILE A 99 -3.04 1.48 -13.66
C ILE A 99 -3.06 0.64 -12.38
N VAL A 100 -3.99 -0.31 -12.28
CA VAL A 100 -4.14 -1.14 -11.09
C VAL A 100 -2.93 -2.06 -10.92
N LEU A 101 -2.37 -2.60 -12.00
CA LEU A 101 -1.21 -3.50 -11.98
C LEU A 101 0.01 -2.81 -11.40
N PHE A 102 0.41 -1.66 -11.96
CA PHE A 102 1.59 -0.95 -11.49
C PHE A 102 1.40 -0.39 -10.09
N TYR A 103 0.18 0.04 -9.74
CA TYR A 103 -0.12 0.48 -8.37
C TYR A 103 -0.06 -0.68 -7.36
N HIS A 104 -0.61 -1.85 -7.70
CA HIS A 104 -0.50 -3.04 -6.84
C HIS A 104 0.95 -3.52 -6.68
N ALA A 105 1.71 -3.51 -7.78
CA ALA A 105 3.12 -3.88 -7.79
C ALA A 105 3.96 -2.95 -6.91
N SER A 106 3.75 -1.63 -6.99
CA SER A 106 4.49 -0.67 -6.17
C SER A 106 4.20 -0.82 -4.68
N LEU A 107 2.92 -1.00 -4.30
CA LEU A 107 2.53 -1.25 -2.91
C LEU A 107 3.10 -2.56 -2.37
N SER A 108 3.14 -3.60 -3.20
CA SER A 108 3.68 -4.91 -2.82
C SER A 108 5.19 -4.86 -2.63
N MET A 109 5.90 -4.18 -3.55
CA MET A 109 7.34 -4.05 -3.46
C MET A 109 7.79 -3.19 -2.27
N GLN A 110 7.00 -2.18 -1.90
CA GLN A 110 7.27 -1.38 -0.70
C GLN A 110 7.33 -2.25 0.57
N VAL A 111 6.41 -3.20 0.76
CA VAL A 111 6.43 -4.10 1.94
C VAL A 111 7.68 -4.97 1.94
N ILE A 112 8.08 -5.47 0.77
CA ILE A 112 9.32 -6.26 0.63
C ILE A 112 10.53 -5.40 1.02
N TRP A 113 10.63 -4.16 0.56
CA TRP A 113 11.73 -3.29 0.97
C TRP A 113 11.72 -2.97 2.45
N GLU A 114 10.55 -2.77 3.04
CA GLU A 114 10.41 -2.48 4.47
C GLU A 114 10.79 -3.65 5.37
N ASP A 115 10.55 -4.89 4.91
CA ASP A 115 10.85 -6.12 5.66
C ASP A 115 12.30 -6.59 5.52
N TYR A 116 12.92 -6.39 4.35
CA TYR A 116 14.23 -6.99 4.03
C TYR A 116 15.41 -6.01 4.02
N VAL A 117 15.19 -4.70 4.00
CA VAL A 117 16.27 -3.71 3.93
C VAL A 117 16.46 -3.02 5.28
N PRO A 118 17.53 -3.35 6.03
CA PRO A 118 17.75 -2.78 7.36
C PRO A 118 18.26 -1.33 7.31
N HIS A 119 18.98 -0.95 6.26
CA HIS A 119 19.57 0.39 6.15
C HIS A 119 18.54 1.43 5.69
N GLU A 120 18.30 2.45 6.52
CA GLU A 120 17.19 3.40 6.35
C GLU A 120 17.24 4.19 5.03
N LEU A 121 18.41 4.75 4.68
CA LEU A 121 18.55 5.52 3.44
C LEU A 121 18.36 4.64 2.20
N THR A 122 18.88 3.40 2.24
CA THR A 122 18.78 2.47 1.11
C THR A 122 17.33 2.05 0.92
N ARG A 123 16.63 1.71 2.00
CA ARG A 123 15.20 1.41 1.98
C ARG A 123 14.40 2.56 1.39
N TRP A 124 14.65 3.80 1.83
CA TRP A 124 13.94 4.97 1.33
C TRP A 124 14.17 5.19 -0.17
N CYS A 125 15.42 5.10 -0.63
CA CYS A 125 15.76 5.21 -2.05
C CYS A 125 15.07 4.11 -2.89
N LEU A 126 15.02 2.87 -2.39
CA LEU A 126 14.38 1.74 -3.07
C LEU A 126 12.86 1.93 -3.17
N VAL A 127 12.21 2.30 -2.07
CA VAL A 127 10.76 2.59 -2.06
C VAL A 127 10.44 3.72 -3.02
N MET A 128 11.15 4.85 -2.93
CA MET A 128 10.98 5.98 -3.84
C MET A 128 11.20 5.56 -5.31
N GLY A 129 12.29 4.84 -5.57
CA GLY A 129 12.63 4.33 -6.89
C GLY A 129 11.54 3.43 -7.47
N THR A 130 10.95 2.54 -6.67
CA THR A 130 9.85 1.68 -7.12
C THR A 130 8.59 2.46 -7.48
N HIS A 131 8.25 3.50 -6.72
CA HIS A 131 7.09 4.35 -7.02
C HIS A 131 7.32 5.14 -8.32
N LEU A 132 8.49 5.75 -8.47
CA LEU A 132 8.84 6.51 -9.69
C LEU A 132 8.90 5.61 -10.93
N LEU A 133 9.52 4.44 -10.81
CA LEU A 133 9.61 3.47 -11.91
C LEU A 133 8.22 2.97 -12.32
N SER A 134 7.39 2.59 -11.34
CA SER A 134 6.03 2.10 -11.61
C SER A 134 5.17 3.19 -12.27
N PHE A 135 5.28 4.43 -11.80
CA PHE A 135 4.59 5.58 -12.40
C PHE A 135 5.05 5.84 -13.85
N PHE A 136 6.36 5.82 -14.09
CA PHE A 136 6.92 6.01 -15.43
C PHE A 136 6.50 4.91 -16.40
N LEU A 137 6.57 3.64 -15.99
CA LEU A 137 6.15 2.50 -16.80
C LEU A 137 4.64 2.51 -17.08
N ALA A 138 3.82 2.94 -16.10
CA ALA A 138 2.39 3.12 -16.31
C ALA A 138 2.10 4.18 -17.38
N ILE A 139 2.75 5.34 -17.31
CA ILE A 139 2.61 6.40 -18.33
C ILE A 139 3.03 5.88 -19.70
N LEU A 140 4.20 5.26 -19.82
CA LEU A 140 4.68 4.71 -21.10
C LEU A 140 3.69 3.70 -21.69
N SER A 141 3.16 2.81 -20.86
CA SER A 141 2.20 1.79 -21.29
C SER A 141 0.89 2.43 -21.77
N ILE A 142 0.36 3.41 -21.03
CA ILE A 142 -0.86 4.14 -21.41
C ILE A 142 -0.65 4.91 -22.72
N LEU A 143 0.48 5.63 -22.86
CA LEU A 143 0.80 6.35 -24.09
C LEU A 143 0.93 5.41 -25.30
N SER A 144 1.50 4.21 -25.11
CA SER A 144 1.58 3.20 -26.16
C SER A 144 0.20 2.73 -26.61
N ILE A 145 -0.71 2.46 -25.67
CA ILE A 145 -2.10 2.06 -25.98
C ILE A 145 -2.84 3.19 -26.69
N LEU A 146 -2.75 4.41 -26.18
CA LEU A 146 -3.42 5.58 -26.77
C LEU A 146 -2.89 5.89 -28.17
N LYS A 147 -1.58 5.71 -28.41
CA LYS A 147 -1.01 5.85 -29.74
C LYS A 147 -1.64 4.88 -30.72
N ILE A 148 -1.81 3.61 -30.34
CA ILE A 148 -2.46 2.60 -31.20
C ILE A 148 -3.93 2.95 -31.43
N TYR A 149 -4.64 3.41 -30.40
CA TYR A 149 -6.06 3.78 -30.51
C TYR A 149 -6.32 5.00 -31.41
N LEU A 150 -5.39 5.96 -31.42
CA LEU A 150 -5.51 7.22 -32.19
C LEU A 150 -4.89 7.16 -33.59
N THR A 151 -4.23 6.05 -33.94
CA THR A 151 -3.63 5.84 -35.27
C THR A 151 -4.68 5.24 -36.20
#